data_AF-A0A0Q7TC60-F1
#
_entry.id   AF-A0A0Q7TC60-F1
#
_cell.length_a   1.000
_cell.length_b   1.000
_cell.length_c   1.000
_cell.angle_alpha   90.00
_cell.angle_beta   90.00
_cell.angle_gamma   90.00
#
_symmetry.space_group_name_H-M   'P 1'
#
loop_
_entity.id
_entity.type
_entity.pdbx_description
1 polymer ?
#
loop_
_entity_poly.entity_id
_entity_poly.type
_entity_poly.pdbx_seq_one_letter_code
_entity_poly.pdbx_strand_id
1 'polypeptide(L)'
;MTNKKQQDALFDNLKSLTRVYPSLEARLTKAAEAGHPYVLRALEIFGRAKGRSQEQALANYREEHGLTEAEAKLAYFLVEGGTLANYALTSNLSRNTVRSYLKSIFSKTGATRQAELILILGEDRSRTR
;
A
#
# COMPACT_ATOMS: atom_id res chain seq x y z
N MET A 1 5.43 10.81 -17.97
CA MET A 1 4.61 11.25 -16.81
C MET A 1 4.76 10.19 -15.74
N THR A 2 5.52 10.49 -14.69
CA THR A 2 5.86 9.54 -13.63
C THR A 2 4.65 9.33 -12.72
N ASN A 3 4.26 8.08 -12.46
CA ASN A 3 3.05 7.77 -11.71
C ASN A 3 3.26 8.11 -10.23
N LYS A 4 2.29 8.81 -9.60
CA LYS A 4 2.30 9.16 -8.18
C LYS A 4 2.66 7.98 -7.26
N LYS A 5 2.19 6.76 -7.59
CA LYS A 5 2.54 5.53 -6.86
C LYS A 5 4.04 5.19 -6.88
N GLN A 6 4.75 5.51 -7.97
CA GLN A 6 6.19 5.27 -8.10
C GLN A 6 7.00 6.29 -7.30
N GLN A 7 6.52 7.54 -7.24
CA GLN A 7 7.06 8.58 -6.38
C GLN A 7 6.93 8.18 -4.92
N ASP A 8 5.72 7.84 -4.47
CA ASP A 8 5.47 7.44 -3.09
C ASP A 8 6.34 6.23 -2.67
N ALA A 9 6.59 5.28 -3.59
CA ALA A 9 7.45 4.12 -3.33
C ALA A 9 8.91 4.49 -3.05
N LEU A 10 9.48 5.40 -3.83
CA LEU A 10 10.84 5.90 -3.60
C LEU A 10 10.89 6.71 -2.30
N PHE A 11 9.96 7.63 -2.11
CA PHE A 11 9.97 8.55 -0.96
C PHE A 11 9.75 7.84 0.38
N ASP A 12 8.91 6.81 0.43
CA ASP A 12 8.74 5.97 1.62
C ASP A 12 10.06 5.33 2.07
N ASN A 13 10.87 4.84 1.12
CA ASN A 13 12.18 4.25 1.42
C ASN A 13 13.22 5.29 1.88
N LEU A 14 13.00 6.56 1.56
CA LEU A 14 13.91 7.65 1.90
C LEU A 14 13.51 8.39 3.19
N LYS A 15 12.38 8.04 3.84
CA LYS A 15 11.90 8.69 5.07
C LYS A 15 12.95 8.75 6.19
N SER A 16 13.80 7.72 6.30
CA SER A 16 14.91 7.70 7.27
C SER A 16 16.00 8.72 6.93
N LEU A 17 16.25 8.93 5.63
CA LEU A 17 17.24 9.89 5.13
C LEU A 17 16.74 11.33 5.23
N THR A 18 15.42 11.58 5.22
CA THR A 18 14.86 12.92 5.43
C THR A 18 15.19 13.47 6.81
N ARG A 19 15.45 12.61 7.80
CA ARG A 19 15.91 13.03 9.14
C ARG A 19 17.30 13.65 9.13
N VAL A 20 18.19 13.16 8.27
CA VAL A 20 19.58 13.63 8.13
C VAL A 20 19.69 14.71 7.03
N TYR A 21 18.83 14.63 6.02
CA TYR A 21 18.77 15.56 4.89
C TYR A 21 17.32 16.03 4.65
N PRO A 22 16.83 17.03 5.40
CA PRO A 22 15.44 17.48 5.34
C PRO A 22 14.98 17.97 3.95
N SER A 23 15.92 18.46 3.13
CA SER A 23 15.63 18.94 1.77
C SER A 23 15.56 17.84 0.70
N LEU A 24 15.89 16.59 1.04
CA LEU A 24 16.09 15.51 0.05
C LEU A 24 14.82 15.24 -0.77
N GLU A 25 13.68 15.13 -0.11
CA GLU A 25 12.39 14.87 -0.76
C GLU A 25 12.06 15.97 -1.77
N ALA A 26 12.09 17.24 -1.35
CA ALA A 26 11.84 18.38 -2.22
C ALA A 26 12.79 18.44 -3.43
N ARG A 27 14.07 18.11 -3.23
CA ARG A 27 15.08 18.08 -4.30
C ARG A 27 14.83 16.96 -5.30
N LEU A 28 14.49 15.77 -4.81
CA LEU A 28 14.19 14.62 -5.65
C LEU A 28 12.87 14.81 -6.41
N THR A 29 11.87 15.45 -5.81
CA THR A 29 10.63 15.84 -6.50
C THR A 29 10.93 16.79 -7.66
N LYS A 30 11.68 17.87 -7.42
CA LYS A 30 12.09 18.79 -8.49
C LYS A 30 12.93 18.11 -9.57
N ALA A 31 13.84 17.22 -9.18
CA ALA A 31 14.66 16.48 -10.13
C ALA A 31 13.83 15.48 -10.97
N ALA A 32 12.80 14.87 -10.40
CA ALA A 32 11.86 14.02 -11.12
C ALA A 32 11.02 14.83 -12.12
N GLU A 33 10.55 16.01 -11.72
CA GLU A 33 9.83 16.96 -12.59
C GLU A 33 10.71 17.46 -13.75
N ALA A 34 11.98 17.73 -13.47
CA ALA A 34 12.98 18.10 -14.48
C ALA A 34 13.43 16.92 -15.36
N GLY A 35 12.90 15.71 -15.16
CA GLY A 35 13.21 14.55 -15.98
C GLY A 35 14.61 13.97 -15.76
N HIS A 36 15.21 14.17 -14.59
CA HIS A 36 16.57 13.72 -14.31
C HIS A 36 16.68 12.18 -14.40
N PRO A 37 17.57 11.62 -15.26
CA PRO A 37 17.52 10.21 -15.66
C PRO A 37 17.74 9.24 -14.50
N TYR A 38 18.64 9.58 -13.56
CA TYR A 38 18.89 8.75 -12.38
C TYR A 38 17.71 8.71 -11.41
N VAL A 39 16.97 9.82 -11.29
CA VAL A 39 15.81 9.90 -10.40
C VAL A 39 14.64 9.14 -11.02
N LEU A 40 14.41 9.29 -12.33
CA LEU A 40 13.40 8.51 -13.04
C LEU A 40 13.70 7.00 -12.99
N ARG A 41 14.95 6.59 -13.16
CA ARG A 41 15.35 5.18 -13.04
C ARG A 41 15.15 4.64 -11.63
N ALA A 42 15.49 5.42 -10.60
CA ALA A 42 15.20 5.05 -9.22
C ALA A 42 13.69 4.88 -9.01
N LEU A 43 12.88 5.87 -9.41
CA LEU A 43 11.42 5.82 -9.34
C LEU A 43 10.84 4.59 -10.04
N GLU A 44 11.39 4.22 -11.20
CA GLU A 44 10.97 3.02 -11.91
C GLU A 44 11.30 1.74 -11.13
N ILE A 45 12.54 1.61 -10.64
CA ILE A 45 12.99 0.41 -9.90
C ILE A 45 12.17 0.25 -8.61
N PHE A 46 12.08 1.29 -7.80
CA PHE A 46 11.35 1.26 -6.53
C PHE A 46 9.84 1.12 -6.77
N GLY A 47 9.30 1.76 -7.80
CA GLY A 47 7.91 1.61 -8.21
C GLY A 47 7.57 0.18 -8.64
N ARG A 48 8.42 -0.45 -9.46
CA ARG A 48 8.25 -1.86 -9.88
C ARG A 48 8.37 -2.83 -8.70
N ALA A 49 9.33 -2.61 -7.80
CA ALA A 49 9.51 -3.44 -6.61
C ALA A 49 8.29 -3.36 -5.68
N LYS A 50 7.80 -2.15 -5.38
CA LYS A 50 6.58 -1.95 -4.56
C LYS A 50 5.34 -2.54 -5.24
N GLY A 51 5.21 -2.36 -6.56
CA GLY A 51 4.10 -2.93 -7.34
C GLY A 51 4.06 -4.46 -7.28
N ARG A 52 5.18 -5.14 -7.50
CA ARG A 52 5.26 -6.62 -7.39
C ARG A 52 4.96 -7.11 -5.98
N SER A 53 5.50 -6.45 -4.97
CA SER A 53 5.21 -6.82 -3.57
C SER A 53 3.74 -6.64 -3.22
N GLN A 54 3.09 -5.58 -3.72
CA GLN A 54 1.66 -5.37 -3.56
C GLN A 54 0.86 -6.47 -4.26
N GLU A 55 1.16 -6.77 -5.53
CA GLU A 55 0.47 -7.79 -6.30
C GLU A 55 0.55 -9.18 -5.65
N GLN A 56 1.73 -9.55 -5.15
CA GLN A 56 1.92 -10.80 -4.42
C GLN A 56 1.12 -10.83 -3.11
N ALA A 57 1.13 -9.74 -2.33
CA ALA A 57 0.35 -9.68 -1.10
C ALA A 57 -1.17 -9.80 -1.38
N LEU A 58 -1.67 -9.17 -2.44
CA LEU A 58 -3.07 -9.29 -2.85
C LEU A 58 -3.40 -10.72 -3.30
N ALA A 59 -2.52 -11.38 -4.05
CA ALA A 59 -2.69 -12.77 -4.44
C ALA A 59 -2.78 -13.69 -3.22
N ASN A 60 -1.83 -13.57 -2.28
CA ASN A 60 -1.80 -14.38 -1.06
C ASN A 60 -3.07 -14.20 -0.23
N TYR A 61 -3.54 -12.96 -0.03
CA TYR A 61 -4.78 -12.72 0.71
C TYR A 61 -6.01 -13.37 0.04
N ARG A 62 -6.03 -13.48 -1.28
CA ARG A 62 -7.11 -14.14 -2.01
C ARG A 62 -7.02 -15.65 -1.90
N GLU A 63 -5.81 -16.21 -1.98
CA GLU A 63 -5.57 -17.66 -1.95
C GLU A 63 -5.71 -18.25 -0.54
N GLU A 64 -5.13 -17.60 0.47
CA GLU A 64 -5.07 -18.11 1.85
C GLU A 64 -6.36 -17.84 2.63
N HIS A 65 -7.02 -16.70 2.37
CA HIS A 65 -8.22 -16.27 3.11
C HIS A 65 -9.49 -16.23 2.26
N GLY A 66 -9.44 -16.63 0.98
CA GLY A 66 -10.61 -16.61 0.10
C GLY A 66 -11.19 -15.21 -0.16
N LEU A 67 -10.36 -14.16 -0.01
CA LEU A 67 -10.81 -12.80 -0.26
C LEU A 67 -11.07 -12.56 -1.77
N THR A 68 -12.03 -11.69 -2.06
CA THR A 68 -12.19 -11.13 -3.41
C THR A 68 -11.13 -10.07 -3.66
N GLU A 69 -10.97 -9.67 -4.92
CA GLU A 69 -10.03 -8.60 -5.31
C GLU A 69 -10.29 -7.28 -4.56
N ALA A 70 -11.57 -6.89 -4.38
CA ALA A 70 -11.93 -5.66 -3.67
C ALA A 70 -11.64 -5.75 -2.16
N GLU A 71 -11.88 -6.92 -1.57
CA GLU A 71 -11.59 -7.21 -0.16
C GLU A 71 -10.09 -7.24 0.11
N ALA A 72 -9.30 -7.90 -0.74
CA ALA A 72 -7.85 -7.94 -0.63
C ALA A 72 -7.24 -6.54 -0.73
N LYS A 73 -7.76 -5.68 -1.62
CA LYS A 73 -7.33 -4.28 -1.74
C LYS A 73 -7.61 -3.46 -0.48
N LEU A 74 -8.80 -3.61 0.09
CA LEU A 74 -9.15 -2.96 1.37
C LEU A 74 -8.24 -3.49 2.49
N ALA A 75 -8.10 -4.81 2.60
CA ALA A 75 -7.26 -5.45 3.60
C ALA A 75 -5.81 -4.94 3.52
N TYR A 76 -5.19 -5.00 2.34
CA TYR A 76 -3.85 -4.48 2.10
C TYR A 76 -3.73 -3.01 2.51
N PHE A 77 -4.68 -2.17 2.11
CA PHE A 77 -4.68 -0.75 2.47
C PHE A 77 -4.73 -0.52 3.99
N LEU A 78 -5.46 -1.35 4.72
CA LEU A 78 -5.53 -1.26 6.19
C LEU A 78 -4.23 -1.73 6.85
N VAL A 79 -3.58 -2.78 6.34
CA VAL A 79 -2.27 -3.23 6.87
C VAL A 79 -1.17 -2.20 6.58
N GLU A 80 -1.28 -1.41 5.51
CA GLU A 80 -0.40 -0.26 5.24
C GLU A 80 -0.68 0.97 6.14
N GLY A 81 -1.57 0.85 7.14
CA GLY A 81 -1.90 1.92 8.09
C GLY A 81 -2.99 2.88 7.59
N GLY A 82 -3.68 2.52 6.50
CA GLY A 82 -4.81 3.26 6.00
C GLY A 82 -6.04 3.19 6.91
N THR A 83 -7.00 4.10 6.70
CA THR A 83 -8.29 4.11 7.39
C THR A 83 -9.43 3.82 6.42
N LEU A 84 -10.56 3.31 6.92
CA LEU A 84 -11.75 3.08 6.10
C LEU A 84 -12.25 4.36 5.42
N ALA A 85 -12.13 5.51 6.11
CA ALA A 85 -12.49 6.80 5.56
C ALA A 85 -11.59 7.18 4.38
N ASN A 86 -10.27 7.00 4.52
CA ASN A 86 -9.33 7.28 3.45
C ASN A 86 -9.56 6.33 2.27
N TYR A 87 -9.78 5.04 2.52
CA TYR A 87 -10.07 4.07 1.45
C TYR A 87 -11.35 4.43 0.68
N ALA A 88 -12.42 4.78 1.39
CA ALA A 88 -13.67 5.22 0.78
C ALA A 88 -13.45 6.41 -0.17
N LEU A 89 -12.66 7.41 0.27
CA LEU A 89 -12.32 8.57 -0.54
C LEU A 89 -11.45 8.18 -1.75
N THR A 90 -10.38 7.42 -1.55
CA THR A 90 -9.42 7.08 -2.63
C THR A 90 -10.00 6.12 -3.66
N SER A 91 -10.95 5.27 -3.26
CA SER A 91 -11.60 4.30 -4.13
C SER A 91 -12.95 4.78 -4.67
N ASN A 92 -13.36 6.01 -4.34
CA ASN A 92 -14.66 6.59 -4.70
C ASN A 92 -15.85 5.68 -4.33
N LEU A 93 -15.81 5.11 -3.12
CA LEU A 93 -16.83 4.22 -2.57
C LEU A 93 -17.54 4.88 -1.39
N SER A 94 -18.79 4.48 -1.16
CA SER A 94 -19.50 4.91 0.06
C SER A 94 -18.87 4.25 1.30
N ARG A 95 -18.93 4.95 2.44
CA ARG A 95 -18.52 4.39 3.74
C ARG A 95 -19.26 3.09 4.07
N ASN A 96 -20.52 2.97 3.64
CA ASN A 96 -21.31 1.77 3.85
C ASN A 96 -20.77 0.59 3.03
N THR A 97 -20.41 0.81 1.76
CA THR A 97 -19.79 -0.21 0.90
C THR A 97 -18.48 -0.71 1.50
N VAL A 98 -17.62 0.21 1.95
CA VAL A 98 -16.34 -0.14 2.59
C VAL A 98 -16.57 -0.92 3.89
N ARG A 99 -17.58 -0.56 4.69
CA ARG A 99 -17.97 -1.32 5.89
C ARG A 99 -18.50 -2.72 5.55
N SER A 100 -19.26 -2.87 4.46
CA SER A 100 -19.71 -4.19 3.99
C SER A 100 -18.54 -5.07 3.59
N TYR A 101 -17.55 -4.52 2.87
CA TYR A 101 -16.30 -5.24 2.57
C TYR A 101 -15.57 -5.65 3.84
N LEU A 102 -15.42 -4.74 4.81
CA LEU A 102 -14.77 -5.07 6.08
C LEU A 102 -15.49 -6.19 6.84
N LYS A 103 -16.83 -6.18 6.88
CA LYS A 103 -17.62 -7.24 7.50
C LYS A 103 -17.41 -8.59 6.81
N SER A 104 -17.36 -8.60 5.49
CA SER A 104 -17.07 -9.81 4.71
C SER A 104 -15.65 -10.33 4.99
N ILE A 105 -14.66 -9.44 5.04
CA ILE A 105 -13.27 -9.79 5.39
C ILE A 105 -13.22 -10.44 6.78
N PHE A 106 -13.87 -9.85 7.78
CA PHE A 106 -13.96 -10.43 9.13
C PHE A 106 -14.57 -11.83 9.12
N SER A 107 -15.64 -12.05 8.35
CA SER A 107 -16.25 -13.38 8.22
C SER A 107 -15.32 -14.42 7.58
N LYS A 108 -14.42 -14.00 6.69
CA LYS A 108 -13.52 -14.91 5.95
C LYS A 108 -12.20 -15.18 6.67
N THR A 109 -11.71 -14.19 7.39
CA THR A 109 -10.42 -14.25 8.12
C THR A 109 -10.59 -14.68 9.57
N GLY A 110 -11.81 -14.70 10.10
CA GLY A 110 -12.09 -14.97 11.52
C GLY A 110 -11.79 -13.80 12.45
N ALA A 111 -11.25 -12.68 11.94
CA ALA A 111 -11.00 -11.49 12.73
C ALA A 111 -12.30 -10.85 13.21
N THR A 112 -12.30 -10.36 14.45
CA THR A 112 -13.44 -9.65 15.05
C THR A 112 -13.21 -8.14 15.10
N ARG A 113 -11.95 -7.70 15.00
CA ARG A 113 -11.52 -6.30 15.07
C ARG A 113 -10.52 -5.97 13.97
N GLN A 114 -10.49 -4.70 13.56
CA GLN A 114 -9.56 -4.24 12.53
C GLN A 114 -8.09 -4.43 12.96
N ALA A 115 -7.76 -4.19 14.24
CA ALA A 115 -6.40 -4.40 14.75
C ALA A 115 -5.99 -5.88 14.69
N GLU A 116 -6.92 -6.80 14.98
CA GLU A 116 -6.70 -8.24 14.88
C GLU A 116 -6.50 -8.68 13.42
N LEU A 117 -7.32 -8.17 12.51
CA LEU A 117 -7.14 -8.38 11.07
C LEU A 117 -5.74 -7.93 10.59
N ILE A 118 -5.28 -6.77 11.06
CA ILE A 118 -3.94 -6.25 10.72
C ILE A 118 -2.83 -7.17 11.21
N LEU A 119 -2.99 -7.77 12.40
CA LEU A 119 -2.02 -8.72 12.94
C LEU A 119 -1.98 -10.01 12.11
N ILE A 120 -3.14 -10.63 11.86
CA ILE A 120 -3.26 -11.87 11.05
C ILE A 120 -2.59 -11.69 9.69
N LEU A 121 -2.98 -10.64 8.96
CA LEU A 121 -2.46 -10.39 7.62
C LEU A 121 -1.01 -9.85 7.61
N GLY A 122 -0.58 -9.22 8.70
CA GLY A 122 0.79 -8.75 8.87
C GLY A 122 1.79 -9.90 9.07
N GLU A 123 1.38 -10.93 9.81
CA GLU A 123 2.16 -12.16 9.98
C GLU A 123 2.33 -12.91 8.65
N ASP A 124 1.28 -12.98 7.82
CA ASP A 124 1.36 -13.63 6.50
C ASP A 124 2.36 -12.96 5.56
N ARG A 125 2.45 -11.61 5.57
CA ARG A 125 3.49 -10.88 4.81
C ARG A 125 4.91 -11.17 5.24
N SER A 126 5.10 -11.62 6.48
CA SER A 126 6.43 -11.96 7.02
C SER A 126 6.90 -13.34 6.55
N ARG A 127 5.96 -14.23 6.21
CA ARG A 127 6.24 -15.59 5.69
C ARG A 127 6.59 -15.60 4.20
N THR A 128 6.21 -14.56 3.46
CA THR A 128 6.50 -14.42 2.01
C THR A 128 7.78 -13.62 1.70
N ARG A 129 8.60 -13.29 2.70
CA ARG A 129 9.85 -12.53 2.53
C ARG A 129 11.09 -13.41 2.54
#